data_AF-A6GK44-F1
#
_entry.id   AF-A6GK44-F1
#
_cell.length_a   1.000
_cell.length_b   1.000
_cell.length_c   1.000
_cell.angle_alpha   90.00
_cell.angle_beta   90.00
_cell.angle_gamma   90.00
#
_symmetry.space_group_name_H-M   'P 1'
#
loop_
_entity.id
_entity.type
_entity.pdbx_description
1 polymer ?
#
loop_
_entity_poly.entity_id
_entity_poly.type
_entity_poly.pdbx_seq_one_letter_code
_entity_poly.pdbx_strand_id
1 'polypeptide(L)'
;MTTACVEHALLVPAPTLRGITIPLPPPSFADEVLLTIDIEGVVPDGFSGEGTQAFLFEKGTSRGYFVLTEGPVYNFYDVLVDIEDNCLETWFVDGVDGQESSVIDYKVELREGEEACGDPDCSAPDEMGACLCLEKWTVGC
;
A
#
# COMPACT_ATOMS: atom_id res chain seq x y z
N MET A 1 11.80 -70.13 -42.87
CA MET A 1 11.07 -70.28 -41.59
C MET A 1 11.62 -69.22 -40.64
N THR A 2 10.96 -68.07 -40.58
CA THR A 2 11.43 -66.89 -39.86
C THR A 2 10.63 -66.71 -38.58
N THR A 3 11.40 -66.81 -37.50
CA THR A 3 11.26 -66.39 -36.11
C THR A 3 10.12 -65.42 -35.79
N ALA A 4 9.31 -65.76 -34.78
CA ALA A 4 8.30 -64.89 -34.18
C ALA A 4 8.95 -63.79 -33.33
N CYS A 5 8.54 -62.53 -33.53
CA CYS A 5 8.86 -61.41 -32.65
C CYS A 5 7.95 -61.47 -31.41
N VAL A 6 8.55 -61.59 -30.22
CA VAL A 6 7.84 -61.45 -28.94
C VAL A 6 7.86 -59.98 -28.54
N GLU A 7 6.76 -59.27 -28.77
CA GLU A 7 6.58 -57.91 -28.27
C GLU A 7 6.49 -57.93 -26.74
N HIS A 8 7.48 -57.34 -26.06
CA HIS A 8 7.41 -57.08 -24.62
C HIS A 8 6.70 -55.75 -24.42
N ALA A 9 5.43 -55.80 -24.01
CA ALA A 9 4.72 -54.61 -23.58
C ALA A 9 5.30 -54.15 -22.22
N LEU A 10 6.07 -53.06 -22.24
CA LEU A 10 6.46 -52.34 -21.02
C LEU A 10 5.21 -51.71 -20.41
N LEU A 11 4.68 -52.33 -19.36
CA LEU A 11 3.65 -51.75 -18.49
C LEU A 11 4.30 -50.63 -17.66
N VAL A 12 4.38 -49.43 -18.21
CA VAL A 12 4.72 -48.22 -17.44
C VAL A 12 3.49 -47.86 -16.61
N PRO A 13 3.54 -47.88 -15.26
CA PRO A 13 2.41 -47.43 -14.45
C PRO A 13 2.15 -45.95 -14.72
N ALA A 14 0.87 -45.56 -14.82
CA ALA A 14 0.48 -44.17 -15.02
C ALA A 14 1.11 -43.29 -13.92
N PRO A 15 1.64 -42.09 -14.25
CA PRO A 15 2.22 -41.21 -13.27
C PRO A 15 1.16 -40.88 -12.22
N THR A 16 1.45 -41.23 -10.97
CA THR A 16 0.65 -40.78 -9.83
C THR A 16 0.81 -39.26 -9.75
N LEU A 17 -0.18 -38.54 -10.27
CA LEU A 17 -0.37 -37.10 -10.05
C LEU A 17 -0.64 -36.86 -8.56
N ARG A 18 0.40 -37.00 -7.72
CA ARG A 18 0.44 -36.34 -6.42
C ARG A 18 0.73 -34.88 -6.71
N GLY A 19 -0.33 -34.10 -6.86
CA GLY A 19 -0.22 -32.64 -7.00
C GLY A 19 0.56 -32.10 -5.82
N ILE A 20 1.75 -31.57 -6.07
CA ILE A 20 2.48 -30.79 -5.09
C ILE A 20 1.80 -29.42 -5.11
N THR A 21 0.96 -29.14 -4.12
CA THR A 21 0.51 -27.77 -3.87
C THR A 21 1.69 -27.05 -3.24
N ILE A 22 2.35 -26.17 -4.00
CA ILE A 22 3.29 -25.22 -3.43
C ILE A 22 2.41 -24.15 -2.76
N PRO A 23 2.44 -23.99 -1.42
CA PRO A 23 1.78 -22.86 -0.80
C PRO A 23 2.42 -21.60 -1.39
N LEU A 24 1.60 -20.73 -2.00
CA LEU A 24 2.09 -19.42 -2.39
C LEU A 24 2.49 -18.71 -1.10
N PRO A 25 3.68 -18.05 -1.07
CA PRO A 25 4.00 -17.18 0.04
C PRO A 25 2.88 -16.14 0.18
N PRO A 26 2.61 -15.68 1.42
CA PRO A 26 1.66 -14.59 1.63
C PRO A 26 2.11 -13.35 0.83
N PRO A 27 1.16 -12.52 0.39
CA PRO A 27 1.50 -11.29 -0.32
C PRO A 27 2.36 -10.40 0.60
N SER A 28 3.49 -9.95 0.08
CA SER A 28 4.29 -8.90 0.72
C SER A 28 3.99 -7.57 0.06
N PHE A 29 4.11 -6.49 0.83
CA PHE A 29 4.07 -5.14 0.27
C PHE A 29 5.13 -4.93 -0.82
N ALA A 30 6.24 -5.66 -0.75
CA ALA A 30 7.31 -5.61 -1.76
C ALA A 30 6.90 -6.18 -3.13
N ASP A 31 5.86 -7.02 -3.17
CA ASP A 31 5.41 -7.71 -4.38
C ASP A 31 4.18 -7.06 -5.04
N GLU A 32 3.62 -6.00 -4.43
CA GLU A 32 2.39 -5.33 -4.87
C GLU A 32 2.64 -3.89 -5.33
N VAL A 33 2.32 -3.58 -6.58
CA VAL A 33 2.46 -2.22 -7.14
C VAL A 33 1.38 -1.28 -6.61
N LEU A 34 0.15 -1.77 -6.45
CA LEU A 34 -0.99 -1.00 -5.96
C LEU A 34 -1.39 -1.50 -4.58
N LEU A 35 -1.33 -0.62 -3.58
CA LEU A 35 -1.64 -0.93 -2.19
C LEU A 35 -2.75 -0.04 -1.67
N THR A 36 -3.56 -0.60 -0.77
CA THR A 36 -4.55 0.14 0.00
C THR A 36 -3.99 0.40 1.40
N ILE A 37 -3.87 1.68 1.77
CA ILE A 37 -3.30 2.09 3.07
C ILE A 37 -4.26 3.01 3.83
N ASP A 38 -4.13 3.01 5.15
CA ASP A 38 -4.76 3.99 6.02
C ASP A 38 -3.74 5.07 6.38
N ILE A 39 -4.16 6.34 6.35
CA ILE A 39 -3.31 7.50 6.62
C ILE A 39 -3.90 8.29 7.79
N GLU A 40 -3.20 8.28 8.92
CA GLU A 40 -3.48 9.14 10.07
C GLU A 40 -2.56 10.36 10.05
N GLY A 41 -3.07 11.51 10.47
CA GLY A 41 -2.24 12.70 10.64
C GLY A 41 -2.88 13.76 11.54
N VAL A 42 -2.10 14.82 11.79
CA VAL A 42 -2.51 15.94 12.65
C VAL A 42 -2.90 17.13 11.79
N VAL A 43 -4.05 17.72 12.08
CA VAL A 43 -4.55 18.94 11.43
C VAL A 43 -3.62 20.12 11.80
N PRO A 44 -3.16 20.93 10.83
CA PRO A 44 -2.31 22.07 11.10
C PRO A 44 -2.95 23.09 12.05
N ASP A 45 -2.10 23.77 12.82
CA ASP A 45 -2.53 24.88 13.67
C ASP A 45 -3.28 25.94 12.85
N GLY A 46 -4.42 26.38 13.36
CA GLY A 46 -5.31 27.33 12.67
C GLY A 46 -6.38 26.68 11.80
N PHE A 47 -6.31 25.38 11.55
CA PHE A 47 -7.33 24.62 10.81
C PHE A 47 -8.10 23.62 11.69
N SER A 48 -7.84 23.55 13.00
CA SER A 48 -8.54 22.64 13.92
C SER A 48 -9.96 23.11 14.34
N GLY A 49 -10.56 24.02 13.57
CA GLY A 49 -11.92 24.52 13.78
C GLY A 49 -13.02 23.50 13.46
N GLU A 50 -14.24 23.77 13.91
CA GLU A 50 -15.39 22.94 13.55
C GLU A 50 -15.66 23.00 12.04
N GLY A 51 -15.88 21.83 11.44
CA GLY A 51 -16.25 21.73 10.02
C GLY A 51 -15.06 21.78 9.05
N THR A 52 -13.83 21.80 9.54
CA THR A 52 -12.64 21.68 8.69
C THR A 52 -12.68 20.38 7.89
N GLN A 53 -12.28 20.48 6.63
CA GLN A 53 -12.14 19.36 5.72
C GLN A 53 -10.67 19.13 5.44
N ALA A 54 -10.21 17.88 5.63
CA ALA A 54 -8.92 17.43 5.16
C ALA A 54 -9.10 16.79 3.79
N PHE A 55 -8.29 17.20 2.83
CA PHE A 55 -8.23 16.65 1.48
C PHE A 55 -6.92 15.93 1.28
N LEU A 56 -6.99 14.87 0.48
CA LEU A 56 -5.84 14.10 0.03
C LEU A 56 -6.02 13.80 -1.46
N PHE A 57 -4.97 14.03 -2.24
CA PHE A 57 -4.92 13.66 -3.64
C PHE A 57 -3.72 12.75 -3.90
N GLU A 58 -3.96 11.58 -4.49
CA GLU A 58 -2.92 10.66 -4.93
C GLU A 58 -2.77 10.80 -6.45
N LYS A 59 -1.59 11.28 -6.87
CA LYS A 59 -1.30 11.69 -8.24
C LYS A 59 -1.22 10.52 -9.23
N GLY A 60 -0.60 9.41 -8.84
CA GLY A 60 -0.35 8.26 -9.73
C GLY A 60 -1.66 7.63 -10.22
N THR A 61 -2.63 7.44 -9.33
CA THR A 61 -3.95 6.91 -9.61
C THR A 61 -5.00 7.99 -9.92
N SER A 62 -4.64 9.28 -9.75
CA SER A 62 -5.52 10.44 -9.92
C SER A 62 -6.79 10.36 -9.07
N ARG A 63 -6.63 9.98 -7.79
CA ARG A 63 -7.74 9.79 -6.85
C ARG A 63 -7.74 10.86 -5.76
N GLY A 64 -8.91 11.44 -5.54
CA GLY A 64 -9.16 12.39 -4.47
C GLY A 64 -9.94 11.76 -3.33
N TYR A 65 -9.55 12.10 -2.11
CA TYR A 65 -10.15 11.69 -0.85
C TYR A 65 -10.43 12.94 -0.02
N PHE A 66 -11.50 12.92 0.77
CA PHE A 66 -11.76 13.99 1.74
C PHE A 66 -12.43 13.42 2.99
N VAL A 67 -12.13 14.03 4.13
CA VAL A 67 -12.76 13.70 5.41
C VAL A 67 -13.09 14.99 6.17
N LEU A 68 -14.16 14.94 6.96
CA LEU A 68 -14.46 15.99 7.94
C LEU A 68 -13.64 15.72 9.19
N THR A 69 -12.95 16.74 9.70
CA THR A 69 -12.15 16.63 10.91
C THR A 69 -12.95 17.16 12.09
N GLU A 70 -13.13 16.35 13.12
CA GLU A 70 -13.80 16.73 14.39
C GLU A 70 -12.78 16.93 15.52
N GLY A 71 -11.62 17.51 15.20
CA GLY A 71 -10.54 17.71 16.16
C GLY A 71 -9.17 17.86 15.51
N PRO A 72 -8.08 17.66 16.28
CA PRO A 72 -6.72 17.87 15.80
C PRO A 72 -6.19 16.71 14.95
N VAL A 73 -6.94 15.64 14.72
CA VAL A 73 -6.50 14.43 14.01
C VAL A 73 -7.45 14.14 12.87
N TYR A 74 -6.91 13.63 11.76
CA TYR A 74 -7.66 13.13 10.62
C TYR A 74 -7.20 11.72 10.25
N ASN A 75 -8.09 10.95 9.63
CA ASN A 75 -7.86 9.58 9.21
C ASN A 75 -8.48 9.36 7.82
N PHE A 76 -7.66 9.08 6.82
CA PHE A 76 -8.10 8.59 5.52
C PHE A 76 -8.00 7.07 5.51
N TYR A 77 -9.11 6.40 5.24
CA TYR A 77 -9.15 4.94 5.12
C TYR A 77 -9.14 4.51 3.67
N ASP A 78 -8.55 3.35 3.42
CA ASP A 78 -8.54 2.70 2.11
C ASP A 78 -8.01 3.58 0.95
N VAL A 79 -6.92 4.31 1.21
CA VAL A 79 -6.22 5.11 0.19
C VAL A 79 -5.47 4.18 -0.75
N LEU A 80 -5.80 4.22 -2.03
CA LEU A 80 -5.13 3.42 -3.06
C LEU A 80 -3.89 4.18 -3.54
N VAL A 81 -2.73 3.56 -3.42
CA VAL A 81 -1.43 4.15 -3.74
C VAL A 81 -0.66 3.23 -4.69
N ASP A 82 -0.03 3.82 -5.70
CA ASP A 82 0.97 3.14 -6.54
C ASP A 82 2.36 3.32 -5.92
N ILE A 83 2.91 2.29 -5.27
CA ILE A 83 4.18 2.44 -4.53
C ILE A 83 5.40 2.70 -5.42
N GLU A 84 5.29 2.50 -6.73
CA GLU A 84 6.37 2.80 -7.67
C GLU A 84 6.32 4.26 -8.15
N ASP A 85 5.12 4.86 -8.18
CA ASP A 85 4.87 6.22 -8.68
C ASP A 85 3.77 6.92 -7.87
N ASN A 86 4.03 7.15 -6.57
CA ASN A 86 3.11 7.87 -5.70
C ASN A 86 3.54 9.31 -5.42
N CYS A 87 2.55 10.19 -5.40
CA CYS A 87 2.65 11.49 -4.75
C CYS A 87 1.32 11.79 -4.07
N LEU A 88 1.37 12.00 -2.76
CA LEU A 88 0.23 12.31 -1.92
C LEU A 88 0.26 13.79 -1.56
N GLU A 89 -0.69 14.56 -2.04
CA GLU A 89 -0.85 15.98 -1.73
C GLU A 89 -1.97 16.13 -0.70
N THR A 90 -1.70 16.72 0.45
CA THR A 90 -2.74 17.04 1.45
C THR A 90 -2.90 18.54 1.65
N TRP A 91 -4.14 18.98 1.83
CA TRP A 91 -4.47 20.35 2.21
C TRP A 91 -5.77 20.37 3.02
N PHE A 92 -6.01 21.49 3.69
CA PHE A 92 -7.13 21.66 4.61
C PHE A 92 -7.95 22.86 4.19
N VAL A 93 -9.26 22.78 4.37
CA VAL A 93 -10.19 23.88 4.15
C VAL A 93 -10.95 24.14 5.44
N ASP A 94 -10.87 25.36 5.96
CA ASP A 94 -11.57 25.77 7.18
C ASP A 94 -13.10 25.79 6.96
N GLY A 95 -13.84 25.23 7.91
CA GLY A 95 -15.29 25.09 7.80
C GLY A 95 -16.09 26.39 8.03
N VAL A 96 -15.46 27.42 8.60
CA VAL A 96 -16.09 28.68 8.99
C VAL A 96 -15.90 29.75 7.92
N ASP A 97 -14.67 29.95 7.47
CA ASP A 97 -14.34 31.02 6.51
C ASP A 97 -13.93 30.51 5.11
N GLY A 98 -13.76 29.19 4.95
CA GLY A 98 -13.37 28.57 3.68
C GLY A 98 -11.93 28.84 3.28
N GLN A 99 -11.09 29.30 4.20
CA GLN A 99 -9.66 29.49 3.94
C GLN A 99 -9.01 28.13 3.65
N GLU A 100 -8.08 28.10 2.69
CA GLU A 100 -7.27 26.92 2.37
C GLU A 100 -5.89 27.00 3.05
N SER A 101 -5.39 25.85 3.50
CA SER A 101 -4.02 25.72 3.98
C SER A 101 -3.03 25.68 2.81
N SER A 102 -1.73 25.78 3.13
CA SER A 102 -0.71 25.33 2.20
C SER A 102 -0.84 23.83 1.93
N VAL A 103 -0.50 23.43 0.72
CA VAL A 103 -0.37 22.01 0.34
C VAL A 103 0.86 21.43 1.02
N ILE A 104 0.75 20.18 1.46
CA ILE A 104 1.83 19.38 1.99
C ILE A 104 1.95 18.12 1.16
N ASP A 105 3.15 17.87 0.64
CA ASP A 105 3.42 16.70 -0.19
C ASP A 105 4.02 15.57 0.66
N TYR A 106 3.62 14.35 0.34
CA TYR A 106 4.07 13.12 0.98
C TYR A 106 4.36 12.05 -0.06
N LYS A 107 5.22 11.11 0.33
CA LYS A 107 5.56 9.93 -0.43
C LYS A 107 5.49 8.71 0.49
N VAL A 108 4.78 7.67 0.07
CA VAL A 108 4.88 6.33 0.64
C VAL A 108 6.17 5.70 0.17
N GLU A 109 6.95 5.17 1.09
CA GLU A 109 8.16 4.40 0.79
C GLU A 109 8.10 3.04 1.45
N LEU A 110 8.47 2.01 0.69
CA LEU A 110 8.70 0.68 1.22
C LEU A 110 10.07 0.65 1.92
N ARG A 111 10.08 0.22 3.18
CA ARG A 111 11.31 0.01 3.95
C ARG A 111 11.32 -1.40 4.51
N GLU A 112 12.52 -1.96 4.68
CA GLU A 112 12.72 -3.31 5.20
C GLU A 112 13.53 -3.29 6.50
N GLY A 113 13.15 -4.17 7.43
CA GLY A 113 13.89 -4.41 8.67
C GLY A 113 13.27 -3.75 9.89
N GLU A 114 13.46 -4.39 11.05
CA GLU A 114 12.82 -4.03 12.32
C GLU A 114 13.16 -2.61 12.79
N GLU A 115 14.37 -2.13 12.52
CA GLU A 115 14.78 -0.76 12.85
C GLU A 115 14.05 0.28 11.99
N ALA A 116 13.93 0.04 10.68
CA ALA A 116 13.25 0.96 9.77
C ALA A 116 11.73 0.99 10.02
N CYS A 117 11.14 -0.15 10.37
CA CYS A 117 9.71 -0.25 10.70
C CYS A 117 9.36 0.16 12.12
N GLY A 118 10.35 0.59 12.92
CA GLY A 118 10.13 1.15 14.25
C GLY A 118 9.80 2.64 14.25
N ASP A 119 9.90 3.32 13.10
CA ASP A 119 9.57 4.74 12.98
C ASP A 119 8.06 4.97 13.14
N PRO A 120 7.64 6.08 13.79
CA PRO A 120 6.24 6.36 14.07
C PRO A 120 5.40 6.64 12.80
N ASP A 121 6.06 7.03 11.71
CA ASP A 121 5.43 7.29 10.42
C ASP A 121 5.35 6.03 9.54
N CYS A 122 5.71 4.86 10.08
CA CYS A 122 5.70 3.58 9.40
C CYS A 122 4.57 2.67 9.89
N SER A 123 4.03 1.88 8.97
CA SER A 123 3.11 0.79 9.28
C SER A 123 3.81 -0.31 10.09
N ALA A 124 3.01 -1.17 10.73
CA ALA A 124 3.54 -2.44 11.21
C ALA A 124 4.18 -3.25 10.05
N PRO A 125 5.26 -4.00 10.31
CA PRO A 125 5.88 -4.82 9.30
C PRO A 125 4.96 -5.97 8.86
N ASP A 126 5.04 -6.36 7.59
CA ASP A 126 4.41 -7.53 7.02
C ASP A 126 5.13 -8.84 7.40
N GLU A 127 4.66 -9.98 6.88
CA GLU A 127 5.27 -11.28 7.18
C GLU A 127 6.72 -11.44 6.67
N MET A 128 7.15 -10.57 5.74
CA MET A 128 8.51 -10.52 5.22
C MET A 128 9.39 -9.49 5.94
N GLY A 129 8.83 -8.71 6.86
CA GLY A 129 9.54 -7.67 7.59
C GLY A 129 9.64 -6.34 6.85
N ALA A 130 8.79 -6.11 5.85
CA ALA A 130 8.67 -4.85 5.12
C ALA A 130 7.53 -4.00 5.68
N CYS A 131 7.67 -2.68 5.67
CA CYS A 131 6.66 -1.73 6.11
C CYS A 131 6.54 -0.57 5.13
N LEU A 132 5.40 0.12 5.19
CA LEU A 132 5.12 1.31 4.41
C LEU A 132 5.29 2.53 5.31
N CYS A 133 6.16 3.45 4.91
CA CYS A 133 6.45 4.66 5.67
C CYS A 133 6.00 5.90 4.90
N LEU A 134 5.35 6.84 5.58
CA LEU A 134 4.94 8.09 4.98
C LEU A 134 6.01 9.16 5.20
N GLU A 135 6.70 9.54 4.14
CA GLU A 135 7.73 10.58 4.18
C GLU A 135 7.19 11.91 3.68
N LYS A 136 7.35 12.97 4.48
CA LYS A 136 7.01 14.33 4.07
C LYS A 136 8.02 14.87 3.06
N TRP A 137 7.57 15.24 1.87
CA TRP A 137 8.44 15.75 0.81
C TRP A 137 8.46 17.28 0.80
N THR A 138 9.66 17.88 0.87
CA THR A 138 9.82 19.34 0.94
C THR A 138 10.23 19.99 -0.39
N VAL A 139 10.58 19.18 -1.39
CA VAL A 139 10.98 19.66 -2.73
C VAL A 139 9.85 19.57 -3.77
N GLY A 140 8.67 19.10 -3.34
CA GLY A 140 7.51 18.87 -4.20
C GLY A 140 7.61 17.58 -5.01
N CYS A 141 6.43 17.10 -5.41
CA CYS A 141 6.26 16.17 -6.52
C CYS A 141 6.08 16.92 -7.87
#